data_AF-A0A066ZRB6-F1
#
_entry.id   AF-A0A066ZRB6-F1
#
_cell.length_a   1.000
_cell.length_b   1.000
_cell.length_c   1.000
_cell.angle_alpha   90.00
_cell.angle_beta   90.00
_cell.angle_gamma   90.00
#
_symmetry.space_group_name_H-M   'P 1'
#
loop_
_entity.id
_entity.type
_entity.pdbx_description
1 polymer ?
#
loop_
_entity_poly.entity_id
_entity_poly.type
_entity_poly.pdbx_seq_one_letter_code
_entity_poly.pdbx_strand_id
1 'polypeptide(L)'
;MKKLWIVTGLLVLGGCAHNQQFVKNPGQTNDSFRNDMLYCKGEATGAWNDRNGVSKMNIYKGEMGAISYEDCMRQLGYKQAY
;
A
#
# COMPACT_ATOMS: atom_id res chain seq x y z
N MET A 1 -15.44 -3.05 52.83
CA MET A 1 -15.86 -3.59 51.51
C MET A 1 -15.23 -2.73 50.41
N LYS A 2 -14.24 -3.25 49.68
CA LYS A 2 -13.38 -2.51 48.75
C LYS A 2 -14.00 -2.55 47.35
N LYS A 3 -14.45 -1.40 46.82
CA LYS A 3 -15.06 -1.29 45.48
C LYS A 3 -13.95 -1.23 44.44
N LEU A 4 -13.86 -2.26 43.59
CA LEU A 4 -12.92 -2.34 42.48
C LEU A 4 -13.57 -1.70 41.24
N TRP A 5 -13.04 -0.57 40.79
CA TRP A 5 -13.49 0.10 39.58
C TRP A 5 -12.73 -0.47 38.39
N ILE A 6 -13.42 -1.24 37.54
CA ILE A 6 -12.87 -1.72 36.28
C ILE A 6 -12.99 -0.57 35.28
N VAL A 7 -11.88 0.12 35.03
CA VAL A 7 -11.77 1.08 33.93
C VAL A 7 -11.51 0.27 32.67
N THR A 8 -12.59 -0.04 31.95
CA THR A 8 -12.53 -0.67 30.64
C THR A 8 -11.93 0.34 29.65
N GLY A 9 -10.64 0.20 29.36
CA GLY A 9 -9.97 0.98 28.31
C GLY A 9 -10.58 0.66 26.96
N LEU A 10 -11.32 1.61 26.39
CA LEU A 10 -11.69 1.60 24.98
C LEU A 10 -10.39 1.71 24.16
N LEU A 11 -9.98 0.62 23.54
CA LEU A 11 -9.02 0.63 22.44
C LEU A 11 -9.69 1.34 21.25
N VAL A 12 -9.43 2.64 21.14
CA VAL A 12 -9.76 3.41 19.94
C VAL A 12 -8.81 2.93 18.84
N LEU A 13 -9.25 1.96 18.03
CA LEU A 13 -8.64 1.61 16.74
C LEU A 13 -8.90 2.74 15.74
N GLY A 14 -8.40 3.94 16.05
CA GLY A 14 -8.44 5.13 15.22
C GLY A 14 -7.28 5.16 14.25
N GLY A 15 -7.07 4.10 13.49
CA GLY A 15 -6.17 4.05 12.36
C GLY A 15 -6.98 4.07 11.07
N CYS A 16 -7.66 5.17 10.76
CA CYS A 16 -8.26 5.32 9.44
C CYS A 16 -7.14 5.19 8.41
N ALA A 17 -7.26 4.18 7.54
CA ALA A 17 -6.38 3.97 6.40
C ALA A 17 -6.14 5.32 5.73
N HIS A 18 -4.94 5.86 5.92
CA HIS A 18 -4.51 7.08 5.26
C HIS A 18 -4.46 6.72 3.78
N ASN A 19 -5.51 7.07 3.03
CA ASN A 19 -5.52 6.96 1.58
C ASN A 19 -4.44 7.92 1.09
N GLN A 20 -3.19 7.46 1.02
CA GLN A 20 -2.10 8.24 0.44
C GLN A 20 -2.47 8.41 -1.03
N GLN A 21 -3.05 9.56 -1.37
CA GLN A 21 -3.47 9.84 -2.73
C GLN A 21 -2.21 10.06 -3.56
N PHE A 22 -2.02 9.30 -4.63
CA PHE A 22 -0.93 9.55 -5.58
C PHE A 22 -1.42 10.51 -6.66
N VAL A 23 -0.54 11.38 -7.13
CA VAL A 23 -0.86 12.36 -8.18
C VAL A 23 -0.41 11.82 -9.52
N LYS A 24 -1.30 11.86 -10.51
CA LYS A 24 -0.99 11.52 -11.90
C LYS A 24 0.19 12.33 -12.44
N ASN A 25 1.09 11.67 -13.18
CA ASN A 25 2.25 12.33 -13.78
C ASN A 25 1.85 13.30 -14.92
N PRO A 26 2.63 14.38 -15.16
CA PRO A 26 2.40 15.29 -16.27
C PRO A 26 2.39 14.55 -17.61
N GLY A 27 1.42 14.85 -18.48
CA GLY A 27 1.29 14.23 -19.80
C GLY A 27 0.70 12.81 -19.80
N GLN A 28 0.44 12.21 -18.63
CA GLN A 28 -0.20 10.90 -18.53
C GLN A 28 -1.72 10.98 -18.70
N THR A 29 -2.31 9.99 -19.37
CA THR A 29 -3.77 9.84 -19.45
C THR A 29 -4.35 9.32 -18.14
N ASN A 30 -5.63 9.60 -17.86
CA ASN A 30 -6.29 9.09 -16.65
C ASN A 30 -6.36 7.56 -16.65
N ASP A 31 -6.53 6.93 -17.81
CA ASP A 31 -6.59 5.47 -17.92
C ASP A 31 -5.24 4.84 -17.65
N SER A 32 -4.14 5.43 -18.17
CA SER A 32 -2.79 4.96 -17.85
C SER A 32 -2.51 5.07 -16.36
N PHE A 33 -2.88 6.19 -15.73
CA PHE A 33 -2.75 6.35 -14.29
C PHE A 33 -3.53 5.29 -13.50
N ARG A 34 -4.79 5.06 -13.88
CA ARG A 34 -5.64 4.03 -13.27
C ARG A 34 -5.06 2.63 -13.44
N ASN A 35 -4.48 2.32 -14.61
CA ASN A 35 -3.86 1.03 -14.86
C ASN A 35 -2.64 0.81 -13.96
N ASP A 36 -1.81 1.84 -13.76
CA ASP A 36 -0.68 1.76 -12.84
C ASP A 36 -1.13 1.57 -11.39
N MET A 37 -2.19 2.27 -10.96
CA MET A 37 -2.79 2.05 -9.64
C MET A 37 -3.31 0.62 -9.48
N LEU A 38 -3.97 0.06 -10.51
CA LEU A 38 -4.47 -1.32 -10.47
C LEU A 38 -3.34 -2.33 -10.46
N TYR A 39 -2.28 -2.09 -11.24
CA TYR A 39 -1.07 -2.89 -11.24
C TYR A 39 -0.46 -2.95 -9.85
N CYS A 40 -0.23 -1.80 -9.21
CA CYS A 40 0.33 -1.73 -7.86
C CYS A 40 -0.59 -2.33 -6.79
N LYS A 41 -1.92 -2.29 -6.96
CA LYS A 41 -2.84 -3.02 -6.08
C LYS A 41 -2.67 -4.53 -6.22
N GLY A 42 -2.47 -5.04 -7.44
CA GLY A 42 -2.21 -6.45 -7.68
C GLY A 42 -0.87 -6.92 -7.11
N GLU A 43 0.19 -6.10 -7.21
CA GLU A 43 1.47 -6.38 -6.55
C GLU A 43 1.30 -6.45 -5.02
N ALA A 44 0.54 -5.51 -4.43
CA ALA A 44 0.29 -5.46 -2.98
C ALA A 44 -0.55 -6.63 -2.44
N THR A 45 -1.47 -7.18 -3.24
CA THR A 45 -2.23 -8.38 -2.87
C THR A 45 -1.49 -9.68 -3.16
N GLY A 46 -0.31 -9.60 -3.76
CA GLY A 46 0.48 -10.75 -4.17
C GLY A 46 -0.09 -11.50 -5.37
N ALA A 47 -0.97 -10.88 -6.16
CA ALA A 47 -1.56 -11.49 -7.36
C ALA A 47 -0.50 -11.93 -8.39
N TRP A 48 0.68 -11.31 -8.34
CA TRP A 48 1.78 -11.55 -9.25
C TRP A 48 3.00 -12.17 -8.59
N ASN A 49 2.93 -12.49 -7.29
CA ASN A 49 4.09 -13.02 -6.57
C ASN A 49 4.55 -14.36 -7.14
N ASP A 50 5.84 -14.64 -7.03
CA ASP A 50 6.37 -15.97 -7.30
C ASP A 50 6.00 -16.97 -6.19
N ARG A 51 6.48 -18.22 -6.35
CA ARG A 51 6.24 -19.28 -5.36
C ARG A 51 6.85 -18.99 -3.97
N ASN A 52 7.80 -18.07 -3.89
CA ASN A 52 8.46 -17.66 -2.66
C ASN A 52 7.80 -16.40 -2.05
N GLY A 53 6.72 -15.90 -2.64
CA GLY A 53 6.03 -14.69 -2.17
C GLY A 53 6.76 -13.39 -2.54
N VAL A 54 7.67 -13.41 -3.51
CA VAL A 54 8.39 -12.23 -3.99
C VAL A 54 7.58 -11.56 -5.10
N SER A 55 7.35 -10.24 -4.98
CA SER A 55 6.61 -9.47 -5.97
C SER A 55 7.37 -9.42 -7.31
N LYS A 56 6.67 -9.30 -8.45
CA LYS A 56 7.37 -9.24 -9.74
C LYS A 56 8.23 -8.01 -9.85
N MET A 57 7.75 -6.91 -9.29
CA MET A 57 8.50 -5.66 -9.20
C MET A 57 9.86 -5.88 -8.51
N ASN A 58 9.87 -6.62 -7.41
CA ASN A 58 11.08 -6.91 -6.63
C ASN A 58 11.99 -7.91 -7.38
N ILE A 59 11.44 -8.90 -8.08
CA ILE A 59 12.22 -9.85 -8.91
C ILE A 59 13.05 -9.10 -9.95
N TYR A 60 12.47 -8.11 -10.65
CA TYR A 60 13.21 -7.31 -11.64
C TYR A 60 14.34 -6.48 -11.03
N LYS A 61 14.26 -6.17 -9.73
CA LYS A 61 15.25 -5.37 -8.99
C LYS A 61 16.27 -6.21 -8.22
N GLY A 62 16.08 -7.53 -8.15
CA GLY A 62 16.85 -8.40 -7.26
C GLY A 62 16.51 -8.19 -5.78
N GLU A 63 15.33 -7.65 -5.48
CA GLU A 63 14.81 -7.46 -4.12
C GLU A 63 13.97 -8.69 -3.71
N MET A 64 13.84 -8.91 -2.39
CA MET A 64 13.11 -10.05 -1.82
C MET A 64 11.80 -9.58 -1.18
N GLY A 65 10.81 -10.48 -1.15
CA GLY A 65 9.55 -10.29 -0.44
C GLY A 65 8.47 -9.54 -1.22
N ALA A 66 7.32 -9.36 -0.56
CA ALA A 66 6.20 -8.61 -1.09
C ALA A 66 6.50 -7.10 -1.13
N ILE A 67 5.78 -6.39 -1.99
CA ILE A 67 5.86 -4.92 -2.10
C ILE A 67 4.53 -4.31 -1.68
N SER A 68 4.57 -3.16 -1.00
CA SER A 68 3.36 -2.40 -0.68
C SER A 68 2.82 -1.67 -1.93
N TYR A 69 1.55 -1.26 -1.89
CA TYR A 69 0.97 -0.44 -2.94
C TYR A 69 1.76 0.87 -3.09
N GLU A 70 2.11 1.50 -1.97
CA GLU A 70 2.80 2.78 -1.92
C GLU A 70 4.21 2.69 -2.49
N ASP A 71 4.96 1.65 -2.12
CA ASP A 71 6.32 1.45 -2.63
C ASP A 71 6.29 1.12 -4.12
N CYS A 72 5.32 0.33 -4.58
CA CYS A 72 5.13 0.12 -6.01
C CYS A 72 4.88 1.44 -6.75
N MET A 73 3.96 2.28 -6.26
CA MET A 73 3.65 3.58 -6.88
C MET A 73 4.88 4.51 -6.88
N ARG A 74 5.65 4.57 -5.79
CA ARG A 74 6.91 5.34 -5.73
C ARG A 74 7.95 4.83 -6.71
N GLN A 75 8.05 3.51 -6.85
CA GLN A 75 8.98 2.87 -7.79
C GLN A 75 8.59 3.13 -9.26
N LEU A 76 7.30 3.36 -9.56
CA LEU A 76 6.83 3.86 -10.86
C LEU A 76 7.02 5.38 -11.04
N GLY A 77 7.57 6.08 -10.04
CA GLY A 77 7.87 7.50 -10.11
C GLY A 77 6.73 8.42 -9.66
N TYR A 78 5.66 7.89 -9.06
CA TYR A 78 4.56 8.71 -8.57
C TYR A 78 4.89 9.43 -7.27
N LYS A 79 4.37 10.65 -7.16
CA LYS A 79 4.45 11.47 -5.95
C LYS A 79 3.12 11.39 -5.19
N GLN A 80 3.21 11.38 -3.87
CA GLN A 80 2.05 11.50 -3.01
C GLN A 80 1.54 12.94 -3.05
N ALA A 81 0.21 13.08 -3.08
CA ALA A 81 -0.47 14.34 -2.84
C ALA A 81 -0.24 14.68 -1.36
N TYR A 82 0.29 15.89 -1.15
CA TYR A 82 0.48 16.47 0.18
C TYR A 82 -0.81 17.09 0.70
#